data_AF-A0A357D382-F1
#
_entry.id   AF-A0A357D382-F1
#
_cell.length_a   1.000
_cell.length_b   1.000
_cell.length_c   1.000
_cell.angle_alpha   90.00
_cell.angle_beta   90.00
_cell.angle_gamma   90.00
#
_symmetry.space_group_name_H-M   'P 1'
#
loop_
_entity.id
_entity.type
_entity.pdbx_description
1 polymer ?
#
loop_
_entity_poly.entity_id
_entity_poly.type
_entity_poly.pdbx_seq_one_letter_code
_entity_poly.pdbx_strand_id
1 'polypeptide(L)' 'VFAAIMRHLWKFWRAKQLSLSENDDESGLPHLAHAAWGCFALLHYTKFKTEYDDRPGRTDD' A
#
# COMPACT_ATOMS: atom_id res chain seq x y z
N VAL A 1 -0.03 5.27 4.22
CA VAL A 1 0.64 4.22 3.40
C VAL A 1 -0.13 2.90 3.41
N PHE A 2 -0.45 2.34 4.59
CA PHE A 2 -1.18 1.06 4.72
C PHE A 2 -2.46 0.99 3.85
N ALA A 3 -3.37 1.95 3.96
CA ALA A 3 -4.61 1.96 3.18
C ALA A 3 -4.38 1.99 1.65
N ALA A 4 -3.32 2.66 1.19
CA ALA A 4 -2.96 2.67 -0.23
C ALA A 4 -2.52 1.29 -0.70
N ILE A 5 -1.63 0.61 0.05
CA ILE A 5 -1.21 -0.77 -0.24
C ILE A 5 -2.44 -1.67 -0.37
N MET A 6 -3.34 -1.63 0.62
CA MET A 6 -4.55 -2.45 0.62
C MET A 6 -5.42 -2.19 -0.61
N ARG A 7 -5.61 -0.92 -1.01
CA ARG A 7 -6.34 -0.57 -2.22
C ARG A 7 -5.71 -1.17 -3.48
N HIS A 8 -4.39 -1.08 -3.64
CA HIS A 8 -3.71 -1.66 -4.80
C HIS A 8 -3.81 -3.20 -4.80
N LEU A 9 -3.65 -3.86 -3.65
CA LEU A 9 -3.85 -5.31 -3.52
C LEU A 9 -5.28 -5.74 -3.88
N TRP A 10 -6.30 -5.00 -3.43
CA TRP A 10 -7.70 -5.29 -3.76
C TRP A 10 -8.03 -5.05 -5.24
N LYS A 11 -7.43 -4.03 -5.87
CA LYS A 11 -7.58 -3.79 -7.30
C LYS A 11 -6.91 -4.90 -8.11
N PHE A 12 -5.68 -5.28 -7.77
CA PHE A 12 -5.00 -6.44 -8.37
C PHE A 12 -5.83 -7.72 -8.25
N TRP A 13 -6.31 -8.06 -7.05
CA TRP A 13 -7.07 -9.28 -6.81
C TRP A 13 -8.35 -9.35 -7.66
N ARG A 14 -9.09 -8.23 -7.75
CA ARG A 14 -10.35 -8.16 -8.48
C ARG A 14 -10.18 -7.95 -9.98
N ALA A 15 -9.05 -7.43 -10.45
CA ALA A 15 -8.81 -7.15 -11.87
C ALA A 15 -9.04 -8.40 -12.72
N LYS A 16 -8.51 -9.55 -12.28
CA LYS A 16 -8.72 -10.83 -12.95
C LYS A 16 -10.19 -11.29 -12.96
N GLN A 17 -10.92 -11.09 -11.87
CA GLN A 17 -12.35 -11.45 -11.78
C GLN A 17 -13.23 -10.58 -12.68
N LEU A 18 -12.85 -9.32 -12.86
CA LEU A 18 -13.62 -8.31 -13.58
C LEU A 18 -13.13 -8.08 -15.02
N SER A 19 -12.15 -8.87 -15.49
CA SER A 19 -11.47 -8.68 -16.78
C SER A 19 -10.96 -7.24 -17.00
N LEU A 20 -10.49 -6.62 -15.91
CA LEU A 20 -9.91 -5.28 -15.92
C LEU A 20 -8.37 -5.36 -16.04
N SER A 21 -7.76 -4.23 -16.39
CA SER A 21 -6.31 -4.06 -16.36
C SER A 21 -5.75 -4.30 -14.95
N GLU A 22 -4.59 -4.94 -14.86
CA GLU A 22 -3.81 -5.05 -13.62
C GLU A 22 -2.92 -3.81 -13.36
N ASN A 23 -2.86 -2.90 -14.33
CA ASN A 23 -2.19 -1.62 -14.18
C ASN A 23 -3.14 -0.60 -13.59
N ASP A 24 -2.57 0.27 -12.75
CA ASP A 24 -3.25 1.38 -12.14
C ASP A 24 -3.52 2.50 -13.15
N ASP A 25 -4.79 2.91 -13.28
CA ASP A 25 -5.23 3.90 -14.28
C ASP A 25 -4.57 5.28 -14.13
N GLU A 26 -4.17 5.65 -12.91
CA GLU A 26 -3.59 6.97 -12.62
C GLU A 26 -2.13 7.06 -13.08
N SER A 27 -1.38 5.97 -12.95
CA SER A 27 0.07 5.93 -13.20
C SER A 27 0.50 5.09 -14.39
N GLY A 28 -0.38 4.21 -14.89
CA GLY A 28 -0.07 3.22 -15.91
C GLY A 28 0.80 2.04 -15.44
N LEU A 29 1.16 1.98 -14.15
CA LEU A 29 2.07 0.97 -13.59
C LEU A 29 1.32 -0.18 -12.90
N PRO A 30 1.91 -1.38 -12.76
CA PRO A 30 1.23 -2.52 -12.12
C PRO A 30 0.78 -2.22 -10.69
N HIS A 31 -0.45 -2.59 -10.33
CA HIS A 31 -0.94 -2.46 -8.96
C HIS A 31 -0.03 -3.17 -7.94
N LEU A 32 0.55 -4.32 -8.30
CA LEU A 32 1.50 -5.03 -7.45
C LEU A 32 2.79 -4.25 -7.22
N ALA A 33 3.28 -3.48 -8.20
CA ALA A 33 4.48 -2.67 -8.03
C ALA A 33 4.26 -1.56 -7.01
N HIS A 34 3.11 -0.89 -7.06
CA HIS A 34 2.69 0.09 -6.04
C HIS A 34 2.58 -0.52 -4.65
N ALA A 35 1.98 -1.71 -4.55
CA ALA A 35 1.87 -2.42 -3.28
C ALA A 35 3.25 -2.79 -2.71
N ALA A 36 4.15 -3.32 -3.54
CA ALA A 36 5.51 -3.69 -3.13
C ALA A 36 6.32 -2.49 -2.65
N TRP A 37 6.32 -1.39 -3.42
CA TRP A 37 6.97 -0.15 -3.00
C TRP A 37 6.35 0.40 -1.71
N GLY A 38 5.03 0.37 -1.60
CA GLY A 38 4.31 0.77 -0.39
C GLY A 38 4.74 -0.04 0.84
N CYS A 39 4.98 -1.34 0.70
CA CYS A 39 5.50 -2.18 1.80
C CYS A 39 6.91 -1.75 2.23
N PHE A 40 7.80 -1.41 1.30
CA PHE A 40 9.12 -0.86 1.64
C PHE A 40 9.02 0.50 2.35
N ALA A 41 8.14 1.38 1.87
CA ALA A 41 7.87 2.65 2.53
C ALA A 41 7.29 2.46 3.94
N LEU A 42 6.35 1.52 4.11
CA LEU A 42 5.76 1.20 5.40
C LEU A 42 6.81 0.64 6.38
N LEU A 43 7.68 -0.25 5.91
CA LEU A 43 8.81 -0.78 6.70
C LEU A 43 9.78 0.33 7.13
N HIS A 44 10.07 1.28 6.24
CA HIS A 44 10.88 2.43 6.60
C HIS A 44 10.19 3.29 7.66
N TYR A 45 8.89 3.54 7.52
CA TYR A 45 8.15 4.40 8.46
C TYR A 45 8.07 3.78 9.85
N THR A 46 7.83 2.47 9.95
CA THR A 46 7.80 1.79 11.25
C THR A 46 9.16 1.75 11.94
N LYS A 47 10.27 1.85 11.19
CA LYS A 47 11.64 1.84 11.75
C LYS A 47 12.20 3.23 12.07
N PHE A 48 11.94 4.20 11.21
CA PHE A 48 12.68 5.47 11.22
C PHE A 48 11.79 6.72 11.27
N LYS A 49 10.47 6.55 11.14
CA LYS A 49 9.50 7.65 11.16
C LYS A 49 8.33 7.31 12.08
N THR A 50 8.66 6.90 13.29
CA THR A 50 7.65 6.47 14.27
C THR A 50 6.70 7.62 14.60
N GLU A 51 7.13 8.88 14.51
CA GLU A 51 6.28 10.07 14.66
C GLU A 51 5.04 10.11 13.75
N TYR A 52 5.04 9.34 12.66
CA TYR A 52 3.89 9.22 11.74
C TYR A 52 3.05 7.95 11.93
N ASP A 53 3.36 7.13 12.94
CA ASP A 53 2.60 5.94 13.26
C ASP A 53 1.39 6.28 14.13
N ASP A 54 0.20 6.21 13.51
CA ASP A 54 -1.09 6.56 14.05
C ASP A 54 -1.89 5.32 14.54
N ARG A 55 -1.24 4.15 14.63
CA ARG A 55 -1.90 2.93 15.08
C ARG A 55 -2.30 3.00 16.56
N PRO A 56 -3.47 2.45 16.94
CA PRO A 56 -3.90 2.42 18.34
C PRO A 56 -2.91 1.68 19.24
N GLY A 57 -2.67 2.21 20.44
CA GLY A 57 -1.82 1.57 21.46
C GLY A 57 -0.33 1.93 21.37
N ARG A 58 0.06 2.88 20.51
CA ARG A 58 1.37 3.51 20.62
C ARG A 58 1.36 4.44 21.84
N THR A 59 1.99 4.02 22.93
CA THR A 59 2.34 4.94 24.01
C THR A 59 3.53 5.75 23.54
N ASP A 60 3.38 7.07 23.55
CA ASP A 60 4.52 7.96 23.39
C ASP A 60 5.38 7.81 24.66
N ASP A 61 6.37 6.91 24.60
CA ASP A 61 7.41 6.77 25.65
C ASP A 61 8.41 7.94 25.56
#